data_AF-A0AAN7TY78-F1
#
_entry.id   AF-A0AAN7TY78-F1
#
_cell.length_a   1.000
_cell.length_b   1.000
_cell.length_c   1.000
_cell.angle_alpha   90.00
_cell.angle_beta   90.00
_cell.angle_gamma   90.00
#
_symmetry.space_group_name_H-M   'P 1'
#
loop_
_entity.id
_entity.type
_entity.pdbx_description
1 polymer ?
#
loop_
_entity_poly.entity_id
_entity_poly.type
_entity_poly.pdbx_seq_one_letter_code
_entity_poly.pdbx_strand_id
1 'polypeptide(L)'
;MNNQFTYEFNNYLKVSQAKPIRVILTILIGFGLLAFGEFSFFNSIDKMQIIGCSLQTNIIKNNTGDSGGSITNSNSLENCFYEGFKFTTCLNEQFNTGSNYSLTFSVSMLGLPSDKYSTLLIASACLLFFGIQIVYQLMHYFNWIKRKRIQQILSEGQIFLNGNKKYEKRLTLYFLFAGLLYIGLKMIWIVYRNNHYSDIVCNDNVYNVNFFGTLTASIGTLITSAIPYLLFPLIFLGGWINYLSDLDFKKMTDHLSHESMKQIKNISTLDFSKYNSIIDSTIPKKHPKDSKFKLFLRKNTFSFLTTPTSEIVEILLSHKNSSPQDFEPMLYNEQKLSKLVISDNDENEKLIN
;
A
#
# COMPACT_ATOMS: atom_id res chain seq x y z
N MET A 1 -2.67 -5.69 -40.06
CA MET A 1 -3.86 -6.40 -40.57
C MET A 1 -4.79 -6.64 -39.38
N ASN A 2 -6.04 -6.14 -39.42
CA ASN A 2 -7.03 -6.45 -38.38
C ASN A 2 -7.69 -7.79 -38.71
N ASN A 3 -7.21 -8.85 -38.06
CA ASN A 3 -7.85 -10.17 -38.10
C ASN A 3 -9.14 -10.13 -37.27
N GLN A 4 -10.14 -10.95 -37.62
CA GLN A 4 -11.44 -11.01 -36.94
C GLN A 4 -11.28 -11.25 -35.42
N PHE A 5 -10.30 -12.07 -35.04
CA PHE A 5 -9.90 -12.26 -33.65
C PHE A 5 -9.54 -10.95 -32.94
N THR A 6 -8.69 -10.12 -33.54
CA THR A 6 -8.27 -8.84 -32.95
C THR A 6 -9.45 -7.89 -32.77
N TYR A 7 -10.39 -7.88 -33.72
CA TYR A 7 -11.60 -7.06 -33.61
C TYR A 7 -12.52 -7.53 -32.47
N GLU A 8 -12.85 -8.83 -32.44
CA GLU A 8 -13.75 -9.41 -31.43
C GLU A 8 -13.13 -9.35 -30.03
N PHE A 9 -11.85 -9.68 -29.90
CA PHE A 9 -11.13 -9.63 -28.61
C PHE A 9 -10.98 -8.20 -28.10
N ASN A 10 -10.74 -7.20 -28.98
CA ASN A 10 -10.75 -5.79 -28.56
C ASN A 10 -12.12 -5.33 -28.07
N ASN A 11 -13.22 -5.80 -28.69
CA ASN A 11 -14.56 -5.50 -28.21
C ASN A 11 -14.84 -6.16 -26.86
N TYR A 12 -14.40 -7.41 -26.67
CA TYR A 12 -14.43 -8.08 -25.37
C TYR A 12 -13.63 -7.32 -24.30
N LEU A 13 -12.41 -6.86 -24.61
CA LEU A 13 -11.58 -6.09 -23.68
C LEU A 13 -12.26 -4.77 -23.26
N LYS A 14 -12.96 -4.07 -24.17
CA LYS A 14 -13.70 -2.84 -23.84
C LYS A 14 -14.79 -3.07 -22.80
N VAL A 15 -15.39 -4.27 -22.76
CA VAL A 15 -16.46 -4.62 -21.83
C VAL A 15 -15.90 -5.18 -20.51
N SER A 16 -14.80 -5.93 -20.57
CA SER A 16 -14.22 -6.62 -19.41
C SER A 16 -13.25 -5.76 -18.61
N GLN A 17 -12.48 -4.88 -19.25
CA GLN A 17 -11.51 -4.03 -18.57
C GLN A 17 -12.18 -2.93 -17.74
N ALA A 18 -11.63 -2.67 -16.53
CA ALA A 18 -12.09 -1.57 -15.71
C ALA A 18 -11.83 -0.21 -16.40
N LYS A 19 -12.89 0.60 -16.50
CA LYS A 19 -12.80 1.98 -17.02
C LYS A 19 -11.90 2.83 -16.11
N PRO A 20 -11.15 3.81 -16.65
CA PRO A 20 -10.27 4.68 -15.85
C PRO A 20 -10.99 5.36 -14.69
N ILE A 21 -12.22 5.83 -14.93
CA ILE A 21 -13.08 6.46 -13.91
C ILE A 21 -13.34 5.52 -12.73
N ARG A 22 -13.60 4.23 -13.00
CA ARG A 22 -13.82 3.23 -11.95
C ARG A 22 -12.57 3.05 -11.08
N VAL A 23 -11.39 3.00 -11.72
CA VAL A 23 -10.10 2.87 -11.01
C VAL A 23 -9.83 4.10 -10.15
N ILE A 24 -10.05 5.30 -10.67
CA ILE A 24 -9.88 6.56 -9.93
C ILE A 24 -10.84 6.61 -8.73
N LEU A 25 -12.11 6.23 -8.92
CA LEU A 25 -13.08 6.16 -7.83
C LEU A 25 -12.66 5.17 -6.74
N THR A 26 -12.18 3.98 -7.10
CA THR A 26 -11.66 3.01 -6.13
C THR A 26 -10.48 3.56 -5.35
N ILE A 27 -9.56 4.27 -6.02
CA ILE A 27 -8.42 4.97 -5.38
C ILE A 27 -8.91 6.02 -4.38
N LEU A 28 -9.87 6.86 -4.78
CA LEU A 28 -10.42 7.93 -3.94
C LEU A 28 -11.18 7.38 -2.72
N ILE A 29 -12.04 6.39 -2.92
CA ILE A 29 -12.79 5.74 -1.83
C ILE A 29 -11.82 5.06 -0.87
N GLY A 30 -10.83 4.34 -1.40
CA GLY A 30 -9.81 3.68 -0.59
C GLY A 30 -9.01 4.68 0.26
N PHE A 31 -8.55 5.78 -0.35
CA PHE A 31 -7.87 6.85 0.38
C PHE A 31 -8.77 7.49 1.45
N GLY A 32 -10.03 7.78 1.12
CA GLY A 32 -10.99 8.39 2.06
C GLY A 32 -11.25 7.52 3.28
N LEU A 33 -11.42 6.20 3.10
CA LEU A 33 -11.60 5.25 4.22
C LEU A 33 -10.37 5.22 5.15
N LEU A 34 -9.16 5.30 4.59
CA LEU A 34 -7.93 5.29 5.37
C LEU A 34 -7.71 6.59 6.10
N ALA A 35 -7.95 7.72 5.42
CA ALA A 35 -7.89 9.04 6.04
C ALA A 35 -8.92 9.18 7.16
N PHE A 36 -10.12 8.60 6.99
CA PHE A 36 -11.13 8.56 8.05
C PHE A 36 -10.69 7.70 9.24
N GLY A 37 -10.11 6.52 9.00
CA GLY A 37 -9.55 5.69 10.05
C GLY A 37 -8.44 6.40 10.84
N GLU A 38 -7.57 7.12 10.13
CA GLU A 38 -6.53 7.97 10.73
C GLU A 38 -7.12 9.09 11.58
N PHE A 39 -8.07 9.84 11.02
CA PHE A 39 -8.75 10.91 11.74
C PHE A 39 -9.44 10.38 13.01
N SER A 40 -10.14 9.25 12.91
CA SER A 40 -10.81 8.62 14.05
C SER A 40 -9.81 8.17 15.13
N PHE A 41 -8.63 7.67 14.74
CA PHE A 41 -7.59 7.30 15.70
C PHE A 41 -7.14 8.51 16.53
N PHE A 42 -6.79 9.63 15.88
CA PHE A 42 -6.34 10.82 16.58
C PHE A 42 -7.44 11.45 17.44
N ASN A 43 -8.68 11.47 16.93
CA ASN A 43 -9.84 11.96 17.67
C ASN A 43 -10.26 11.07 18.84
N SER A 44 -9.72 9.85 18.95
CA SER A 44 -9.96 8.96 20.10
C SER A 44 -8.92 9.16 21.22
N ILE A 45 -7.85 9.91 20.97
CA ILE A 45 -6.69 10.09 21.87
C ILE A 45 -6.50 11.59 22.22
N ASP A 46 -7.43 12.45 21.78
CA ASP A 46 -7.44 13.88 22.06
C ASP A 46 -7.88 14.18 23.51
N LYS A 47 -8.67 13.31 24.12
CA LYS A 47 -9.16 13.44 25.49
C LYS A 47 -8.39 12.56 26.45
N MET A 48 -7.97 13.17 27.55
CA MET A 48 -7.38 12.51 28.70
C MET A 48 -8.35 12.61 29.86
N GLN A 49 -8.60 11.50 30.55
CA GLN A 49 -9.47 11.45 31.72
C GLN A 49 -8.65 10.90 32.88
N ILE A 50 -8.59 11.59 34.01
CA ILE A 50 -7.81 11.17 35.18
C ILE A 50 -8.67 10.26 36.07
N ILE A 51 -8.07 9.18 36.58
CA ILE A 51 -8.69 8.21 37.52
C ILE A 51 -8.01 8.18 38.88
N GLY A 52 -6.87 8.83 39.01
CA GLY A 52 -6.21 9.02 40.27
C GLY A 52 -5.02 9.97 40.18
N CYS A 53 -4.69 10.53 41.33
CA CYS A 53 -3.56 11.43 41.52
C CYS A 53 -2.75 10.96 42.73
N SER A 54 -1.45 11.20 42.68
CA SER A 54 -0.57 11.06 43.83
C SER A 54 0.39 12.24 43.90
N LEU A 55 0.82 12.55 45.11
CA LEU A 55 1.74 13.63 45.39
C LEU A 55 2.91 13.08 46.21
N GLN A 56 4.10 13.66 46.06
CA GLN A 56 5.27 13.19 46.78
C GLN A 56 5.05 13.24 48.30
N THR A 57 5.44 12.19 49.01
CA THR A 57 5.12 11.95 50.43
C THR A 57 5.50 13.09 51.38
N ASN A 58 6.57 13.84 51.05
CA ASN A 58 7.03 14.98 51.83
C ASN A 58 6.08 16.18 51.76
N ILE A 59 5.41 16.38 50.62
CA ILE A 59 4.46 17.48 50.40
C ILE A 59 3.14 17.16 51.10
N ILE A 60 2.73 15.89 51.12
CA ILE A 60 1.55 15.43 51.86
C ILE A 60 1.70 15.79 53.35
N LYS A 61 2.83 15.42 53.98
CA LYS A 61 3.09 15.70 55.41
C LYS A 61 3.05 17.19 55.78
N ASN A 62 3.48 18.07 54.88
CA ASN A 62 3.51 19.51 55.12
C ASN A 62 2.13 20.17 54.99
N ASN A 63 1.23 19.60 54.19
CA ASN A 63 -0.08 20.18 53.88
C ASN A 63 -1.25 19.56 54.66
N THR A 64 -1.06 18.39 55.29
CA THR A 64 -2.11 17.69 56.06
C THR A 64 -2.01 17.87 57.57
N GLY A 65 -1.26 18.86 58.07
CA GLY A 65 -0.87 18.98 59.48
C GLY A 65 -1.97 18.55 60.47
N ASP A 66 -1.65 17.58 61.34
CA ASP A 66 -2.43 16.91 62.42
C ASP A 66 -3.95 16.65 62.22
N SER A 67 -4.51 16.99 61.07
CA SER A 67 -5.92 16.94 60.75
C SER A 67 -6.14 15.69 59.93
N GLY A 68 -6.68 14.64 60.56
CA GLY A 68 -6.77 13.27 60.05
C GLY A 68 -7.63 13.05 58.80
N GLY A 69 -7.28 13.68 57.67
CA GLY A 69 -7.79 13.35 56.34
C GLY A 69 -7.06 12.14 55.75
N SER A 70 -7.78 11.29 55.02
CA SER A 70 -7.31 10.02 54.44
C SER A 70 -6.40 10.18 53.21
N ILE A 71 -5.47 11.15 53.22
CA ILE A 71 -4.53 11.29 52.10
C ILE A 71 -3.49 10.20 52.18
N THR A 72 -3.34 9.49 51.06
CA THR A 72 -2.38 8.41 50.94
C THR A 72 -1.39 8.71 49.82
N ASN A 73 -0.16 8.20 49.93
CA ASN A 73 0.81 8.25 48.84
C ASN A 73 0.41 7.32 47.66
N SER A 74 -0.62 6.49 47.83
CA SER A 74 -1.18 5.69 46.76
C SER A 74 -1.97 6.54 45.78
N ASN A 75 -1.86 6.19 44.50
CA ASN A 75 -2.62 6.83 43.44
C ASN A 75 -4.13 6.57 43.63
N SER A 76 -4.91 7.60 43.95
CA SER A 76 -6.34 7.50 44.24
C SER A 76 -7.12 8.67 43.66
N LEU A 77 -8.41 8.47 43.38
CA LEU A 77 -9.29 9.53 42.89
C LEU A 77 -9.52 10.61 43.97
N GLU A 78 -9.61 10.20 45.24
CA GLU A 78 -9.82 11.09 46.38
C GLU A 78 -8.71 12.15 46.50
N ASN A 79 -7.47 11.76 46.22
CA ASN A 79 -6.33 12.66 46.23
C ASN A 79 -6.44 13.78 45.18
N CYS A 80 -7.14 13.56 44.05
CA CYS A 80 -7.32 14.59 43.02
C CYS A 80 -8.26 15.72 43.48
N PHE A 81 -9.22 15.41 44.36
CA PHE A 81 -10.26 16.34 44.82
C PHE A 81 -9.99 16.93 46.22
N TYR A 82 -8.87 16.58 46.85
CA TYR A 82 -8.55 17.07 48.18
C TYR A 82 -8.43 18.60 48.19
N GLU A 83 -9.19 19.27 49.06
CA GLU A 83 -9.32 20.74 49.10
C GLU A 83 -7.99 21.45 49.32
N GLY A 84 -7.03 20.83 50.01
CA GLY A 84 -5.69 21.37 50.23
C GLY A 84 -4.77 21.38 49.00
N PHE A 85 -5.13 20.69 47.91
CA PHE A 85 -4.22 20.47 46.77
C PHE A 85 -4.57 21.28 45.50
N LYS A 86 -5.74 21.95 45.43
CA LYS A 86 -6.16 22.82 44.30
C LYS A 86 -5.92 22.22 42.89
N PHE A 87 -5.81 20.90 42.78
CA PHE A 87 -5.36 20.22 41.56
C PHE A 87 -6.37 20.42 40.41
N THR A 88 -7.66 20.20 40.68
CA THR A 88 -8.73 20.38 39.68
C THR A 88 -8.90 21.84 39.23
N THR A 89 -8.62 22.81 40.11
CA THR A 89 -8.61 24.23 39.75
C THR A 89 -7.45 24.55 38.80
N CYS A 90 -6.23 24.09 39.12
CA CYS A 90 -5.07 24.21 38.25
C CYS A 90 -5.31 23.55 36.87
N LEU A 91 -5.92 22.38 36.86
CA LEU A 91 -6.24 21.65 35.64
C LEU A 91 -7.25 22.42 34.75
N ASN A 92 -8.25 23.07 35.38
CA ASN A 92 -9.16 23.96 34.66
C ASN A 92 -8.44 25.22 34.12
N GLU A 93 -7.54 25.83 34.87
CA GLU A 93 -6.77 26.99 34.41
C GLU A 93 -5.84 26.63 33.24
N GLN A 94 -5.18 25.48 33.30
CA GLN A 94 -4.19 25.05 32.30
C GLN A 94 -4.84 24.53 31.01
N PHE A 95 -5.97 23.83 31.11
CA PHE A 95 -6.59 23.13 29.98
C PHE A 95 -8.01 23.59 29.64
N ASN A 96 -8.56 24.57 30.36
CA ASN A 96 -9.92 25.09 30.19
C ASN A 96 -10.97 23.99 30.11
N THR A 97 -11.05 23.17 31.16
CA THR A 97 -11.94 22.00 31.21
C THR A 97 -13.41 22.36 31.36
N GLY A 98 -13.73 23.63 31.59
CA GLY A 98 -15.08 24.16 31.76
C GLY A 98 -15.65 23.96 33.17
N SER A 99 -14.89 23.33 34.08
CA SER A 99 -15.28 23.13 35.48
C SER A 99 -14.07 22.86 36.37
N ASN A 100 -14.06 23.47 37.56
CA ASN A 100 -13.10 23.20 38.63
C ASN A 100 -13.25 21.80 39.27
N TYR A 101 -14.14 20.96 38.74
CA TYR A 101 -14.35 19.58 39.19
C TYR A 101 -14.17 18.56 38.06
N SER A 102 -13.73 19.00 36.87
CA SER A 102 -13.45 18.08 35.77
C SER A 102 -12.09 17.43 35.92
N LEU A 103 -12.06 16.10 35.76
CA LEU A 103 -10.83 15.31 35.60
C LEU A 103 -10.56 14.94 34.14
N THR A 104 -11.42 15.41 33.23
CA THR A 104 -11.29 15.19 31.79
C THR A 104 -10.87 16.48 31.13
N PHE A 105 -9.84 16.41 30.31
CA PHE A 105 -9.31 17.54 29.55
C PHE A 105 -8.89 17.10 28.15
N SER A 106 -8.96 18.05 27.23
CA SER A 106 -8.53 17.84 25.85
C SER A 106 -7.10 18.33 25.68
N VAL A 107 -6.24 17.47 25.18
CA VAL A 107 -4.89 17.83 24.74
C VAL A 107 -4.88 17.79 23.22
N SER A 108 -4.46 18.89 22.59
CA SER A 108 -4.36 18.95 21.13
C SER A 108 -3.50 17.79 20.60
N MET A 109 -3.74 17.35 19.37
CA MET A 109 -2.91 16.31 18.75
C MET A 109 -1.42 16.69 18.83
N LEU A 110 -1.08 17.93 18.48
CA LEU A 110 0.29 18.46 18.48
C LEU A 110 0.88 18.65 19.89
N GLY A 111 0.07 18.50 20.93
CA GLY A 111 0.45 18.74 22.32
C GLY A 111 0.32 20.21 22.72
N LEU A 112 0.96 20.58 23.83
CA LEU A 112 1.11 21.97 24.26
C LEU A 112 2.35 22.59 23.61
N PRO A 113 2.51 23.91 23.57
CA PRO A 113 3.70 24.57 22.99
C PRO A 113 5.05 24.11 23.59
N SER A 114 5.03 23.59 24.83
CA SER A 114 6.18 22.99 25.50
C SER A 114 6.56 21.59 24.96
N ASP A 115 5.64 20.90 24.29
CA ASP A 115 5.80 19.51 23.85
C ASP A 115 6.30 19.40 22.39
N LYS A 116 7.59 19.67 22.20
CA LYS A 116 8.25 19.61 20.89
C LYS A 116 8.37 18.19 20.33
N TYR A 117 8.47 17.18 21.20
CA TYR A 117 8.68 15.79 20.78
C TYR A 117 7.40 15.15 20.24
N SER A 118 6.24 15.38 20.87
CA SER A 118 4.95 14.92 20.33
C SER A 118 4.70 15.48 18.93
N THR A 119 4.94 16.79 18.75
CA THR A 119 4.80 17.44 17.44
C THR A 119 5.68 16.78 16.38
N LEU A 120 6.96 16.51 16.69
CA LEU A 120 7.90 15.89 15.76
C LEU A 120 7.50 14.45 15.40
N LEU A 121 7.07 13.66 16.39
CA LEU A 121 6.61 12.29 16.18
C LEU A 121 5.36 12.29 15.30
N ILE A 122 4.36 13.13 15.57
CA ILE A 122 3.16 13.19 14.74
C ILE A 122 3.46 13.65 13.32
N ALA A 123 4.27 14.70 13.16
CA ALA A 123 4.64 15.18 11.83
C ALA A 123 5.32 14.07 11.02
N SER A 124 6.20 13.31 11.66
CA SER A 124 6.85 12.14 11.06
C SER A 124 5.83 11.04 10.70
N ALA A 125 4.85 10.77 11.58
CA ALA A 125 3.76 9.82 11.31
C ALA A 125 2.93 10.26 10.10
N CYS A 126 2.50 11.51 10.05
CA CYS A 126 1.73 12.06 8.94
C CYS A 126 2.51 11.97 7.62
N LEU A 127 3.80 12.33 7.61
CA LEU A 127 4.65 12.21 6.42
C LEU A 127 4.78 10.76 5.95
N LEU A 128 4.99 9.81 6.87
CA LEU A 128 5.00 8.38 6.57
C LEU A 128 3.66 7.90 6.02
N PHE A 129 2.55 8.31 6.61
CA PHE A 129 1.21 7.98 6.14
C PHE A 129 1.01 8.45 4.70
N PHE A 130 1.22 9.74 4.42
CA PHE A 130 1.07 10.29 3.08
C PHE A 130 2.04 9.64 2.09
N GLY A 131 3.28 9.36 2.50
CA GLY A 131 4.26 8.65 1.67
C GLY A 131 3.81 7.24 1.29
N ILE A 132 3.33 6.45 2.27
CA ILE A 132 2.76 5.11 2.04
C ILE A 132 1.57 5.21 1.09
N GLN A 133 0.64 6.15 1.33
CA GLN A 133 -0.54 6.33 0.48
C GLN A 133 -0.17 6.70 -0.95
N ILE A 134 0.73 7.67 -1.16
CA ILE A 134 1.15 8.10 -2.50
C ILE A 134 1.75 6.91 -3.26
N VAL A 135 2.67 6.17 -2.65
CA VAL A 135 3.29 4.99 -3.27
C VAL A 135 2.22 3.92 -3.56
N TYR A 136 1.32 3.66 -2.62
CA TYR A 136 0.23 2.69 -2.76
C TYR A 136 -0.67 3.02 -3.96
N GLN A 137 -1.16 4.26 -4.06
CA GLN A 137 -2.06 4.69 -5.14
C GLN A 137 -1.36 4.71 -6.50
N LEU A 138 -0.11 5.19 -6.55
CA LEU A 138 0.70 5.15 -7.77
C LEU A 138 0.90 3.71 -8.26
N MET A 139 1.19 2.78 -7.36
CA MET A 139 1.37 1.37 -7.72
C MET A 139 0.07 0.73 -8.21
N HIS A 140 -1.07 1.04 -7.59
CA HIS A 140 -2.37 0.56 -8.06
C HIS A 140 -2.66 1.04 -9.49
N TYR A 141 -2.38 2.32 -9.77
CA TYR A 141 -2.51 2.90 -11.10
C TYR A 141 -1.56 2.25 -12.13
N PHE A 142 -0.27 2.10 -11.81
CA PHE A 142 0.70 1.48 -12.72
C PHE A 142 0.39 0.00 -12.97
N ASN A 143 -0.10 -0.74 -11.97
CA ASN A 143 -0.53 -2.12 -12.15
C ASN A 143 -1.72 -2.21 -13.12
N TRP A 144 -2.72 -1.34 -12.98
CA TRP A 144 -3.83 -1.26 -13.93
C TRP A 144 -3.35 -0.93 -15.35
N ILE A 145 -2.45 0.05 -15.53
CA ILE A 145 -1.85 0.36 -16.85
C ILE A 145 -1.14 -0.87 -17.42
N LYS A 146 -0.27 -1.49 -16.61
CA LYS A 146 0.52 -2.65 -17.03
C LYS A 146 -0.39 -3.78 -17.49
N ARG A 147 -1.40 -4.15 -16.71
CA ARG A 147 -2.40 -5.17 -17.07
C ARG A 147 -3.14 -4.83 -18.34
N LYS A 148 -3.69 -3.62 -18.42
CA LYS A 148 -4.40 -3.13 -19.61
C LYS A 148 -3.52 -3.27 -20.86
N ARG A 149 -2.26 -2.90 -20.76
CA ARG A 149 -1.31 -2.94 -21.88
C ARG A 149 -0.92 -4.36 -22.26
N ILE A 150 -0.67 -5.27 -21.30
CA ILE A 150 -0.44 -6.70 -21.57
C ILE A 150 -1.65 -7.30 -22.32
N GLN A 151 -2.87 -7.01 -21.86
CA GLN A 151 -4.09 -7.51 -22.50
C GLN A 151 -4.30 -6.94 -23.91
N GLN A 152 -3.94 -5.68 -24.15
CA GLN A 152 -3.97 -5.10 -25.50
C GLN A 152 -2.91 -5.73 -26.43
N ILE A 153 -1.69 -5.97 -25.95
CA ILE A 153 -0.65 -6.69 -26.70
C ILE A 153 -1.11 -8.11 -27.04
N LEU A 154 -1.80 -8.78 -26.11
CA LEU A 154 -2.40 -10.09 -26.35
C LEU A 154 -3.46 -10.04 -27.47
N SER A 155 -4.32 -9.03 -27.45
CA SER A 155 -5.37 -8.83 -28.47
C SER A 155 -4.82 -8.59 -29.88
N GLU A 156 -3.82 -7.71 -29.98
CA GLU A 156 -3.28 -7.24 -31.26
C GLU A 156 -2.18 -8.14 -31.81
N GLY A 157 -1.38 -8.76 -30.94
CA GLY A 157 -0.21 -9.56 -31.31
C GLY A 157 -0.31 -11.05 -31.00
N GLN A 158 -1.36 -11.51 -30.30
CA GLN A 158 -1.47 -12.90 -29.79
C GLN A 158 -0.24 -13.32 -28.96
N ILE A 159 0.37 -12.35 -28.27
CA ILE A 159 1.55 -12.55 -27.42
C ILE A 159 1.19 -12.21 -25.98
N PHE A 160 1.29 -13.19 -25.08
CA PHE A 160 1.16 -12.99 -23.65
C PHE A 160 2.53 -12.73 -23.01
N LEU A 161 2.66 -11.61 -22.31
CA LEU A 161 3.91 -11.27 -21.63
C LEU A 161 3.89 -11.86 -20.21
N ASN A 162 4.78 -12.81 -19.94
CA ASN A 162 4.87 -13.48 -18.65
C ASN A 162 5.85 -12.79 -17.72
N GLY A 163 5.32 -12.15 -16.67
CA GLY A 163 6.09 -11.37 -15.71
C GLY A 163 6.56 -12.21 -14.54
N ASN A 164 7.87 -12.43 -14.41
CA ASN A 164 8.41 -13.02 -13.19
C ASN A 164 8.34 -12.00 -12.03
N LYS A 165 7.77 -12.39 -10.89
CA LYS A 165 7.27 -11.55 -9.77
C LYS A 165 8.34 -10.79 -8.95
N LYS A 166 9.48 -10.45 -9.54
CA LYS A 166 10.69 -10.00 -8.81
C LYS A 166 10.53 -8.62 -8.15
N TYR A 167 9.96 -7.64 -8.85
CA TYR A 167 9.79 -6.28 -8.33
C TYR A 167 8.61 -6.17 -7.35
N GLU A 168 7.61 -7.02 -7.53
CA GLU A 168 6.40 -7.06 -6.71
C GLU A 168 6.71 -7.52 -5.28
N LYS A 169 7.60 -8.53 -5.13
CA LYS A 169 8.13 -8.95 -3.82
C LYS A 169 8.83 -7.82 -3.07
N ARG A 170 9.61 -6.99 -3.76
CA ARG A 170 10.31 -5.84 -3.15
C ARG A 170 9.34 -4.79 -2.63
N LEU A 171 8.27 -4.53 -3.38
CA LEU A 171 7.20 -3.61 -2.96
C LEU A 171 6.41 -4.15 -1.78
N THR A 172 6.07 -5.43 -1.76
CA THR A 172 5.44 -6.08 -0.60
C THR A 172 6.28 -5.92 0.66
N LEU A 173 7.60 -6.15 0.56
CA LEU A 173 8.52 -5.93 1.68
C LEU A 173 8.55 -4.46 2.12
N TYR A 174 8.60 -3.52 1.16
CA TYR A 174 8.54 -2.08 1.46
C TYR A 174 7.29 -1.71 2.27
N PHE A 175 6.10 -2.12 1.83
CA PHE A 175 4.85 -1.81 2.54
C PHE A 175 4.82 -2.44 3.93
N LEU A 176 5.37 -3.64 4.10
CA LEU A 176 5.47 -4.30 5.38
C LEU A 176 6.38 -3.52 6.35
N PHE A 177 7.60 -3.16 5.91
CA PHE A 177 8.53 -2.38 6.75
C PHE A 177 8.02 -0.97 7.06
N ALA A 178 7.47 -0.28 6.06
CA ALA A 178 6.92 1.06 6.24
C ALA A 178 5.71 1.04 7.19
N GLY A 179 4.83 0.04 7.07
CA GLY A 179 3.71 -0.18 7.98
C GLY A 179 4.16 -0.45 9.42
N LEU A 180 5.16 -1.31 9.62
CA LEU A 180 5.72 -1.57 10.95
C LEU A 180 6.35 -0.33 11.58
N LEU A 181 7.12 0.44 10.80
CA LEU A 181 7.74 1.67 11.29
C LEU A 181 6.67 2.71 11.66
N TYR A 182 5.63 2.82 10.84
CA TYR A 182 4.49 3.69 11.10
C TYR A 182 3.75 3.34 12.40
N ILE A 183 3.46 2.05 12.61
CA ILE A 183 2.84 1.56 13.86
C ILE A 183 3.77 1.82 15.06
N GLY A 184 5.06 1.50 14.93
CA GLY A 184 6.05 1.73 15.99
C GLY A 184 6.16 3.19 16.39
N LEU A 185 6.11 4.10 15.42
CA LEU A 185 6.17 5.53 15.67
C LEU A 185 4.92 6.06 16.39
N LYS A 186 3.73 5.55 16.04
CA LYS A 186 2.50 5.82 16.80
C LYS A 186 2.52 5.23 18.21
N MET A 187 3.07 4.03 18.40
CA MET A 187 3.27 3.44 19.73
C MET A 187 4.16 4.32 20.61
N ILE A 188 5.30 4.75 20.07
CA ILE A 188 6.24 5.65 20.77
C ILE A 188 5.55 6.96 21.12
N TRP A 189 4.77 7.52 20.19
CA TRP A 189 3.99 8.74 20.44
C TRP A 189 2.97 8.57 21.56
N ILE A 190 2.18 7.49 21.58
CA ILE A 190 1.22 7.21 22.66
C ILE A 190 1.94 7.12 24.01
N VAL A 191 3.03 6.33 24.09
CA VAL A 191 3.79 6.13 25.33
C VAL A 191 4.39 7.44 25.82
N TYR A 192 5.04 8.19 24.92
CA TYR A 192 5.63 9.47 25.24
C TYR A 192 4.58 10.46 25.73
N ARG A 193 3.45 10.59 25.03
CA ARG A 193 2.34 11.47 25.41
C ARG A 193 1.78 11.08 26.78
N ASN A 194 1.53 9.80 27.03
CA ASN A 194 1.03 9.34 28.32
C ASN A 194 1.98 9.70 29.48
N ASN A 195 3.30 9.53 29.28
CA ASN A 195 4.31 9.86 30.28
C ASN A 195 4.52 11.38 30.43
N HIS A 196 4.44 12.15 29.34
CA HIS A 196 4.62 13.60 29.39
C HIS A 196 3.49 14.30 30.14
N TYR A 197 2.26 13.80 29.97
CA TYR A 197 1.07 14.36 30.63
C TYR A 197 0.74 13.68 31.97
N SER A 198 1.44 12.61 32.36
CA SER A 198 1.26 11.97 33.67
C SER A 198 1.86 12.78 34.82
N ASP A 199 2.74 13.74 34.56
CA ASP A 199 3.31 14.61 35.59
C ASP A 199 2.84 16.05 35.37
N ILE A 200 1.88 16.50 36.17
CA ILE A 200 1.27 17.84 36.07
C ILE A 200 1.80 18.73 37.19
N VAL A 201 2.39 19.87 36.83
CA VAL A 201 2.92 20.84 37.80
C VAL A 201 1.84 21.86 38.13
N CYS A 202 1.45 21.92 39.40
CA CYS A 202 0.45 22.86 39.92
C CYS A 202 0.96 23.48 41.22
N ASN A 203 1.07 24.82 41.28
CA ASN A 203 1.57 25.57 42.44
C ASN A 203 2.90 25.00 42.98
N ASP A 204 3.89 24.83 42.09
CA ASP A 204 5.22 24.26 42.36
C ASP A 204 5.25 22.81 42.87
N ASN A 205 4.09 22.12 42.90
CA ASN A 205 3.99 20.71 43.25
C ASN A 205 3.76 19.86 41.99
N VAL A 206 4.46 18.73 41.89
CA VAL A 206 4.30 17.78 40.78
C VAL A 206 3.32 16.68 41.20
N TYR A 207 2.16 16.64 40.52
CA TYR A 207 1.14 15.61 40.68
C TYR A 207 1.38 14.51 39.65
N ASN A 208 1.55 13.28 40.13
CA ASN A 208 1.60 12.11 39.26
C ASN A 208 0.18 11.57 39.07
N VAL A 209 -0.33 11.65 37.84
CA VAL A 209 -1.70 11.33 37.46
C VAL A 209 -1.76 10.05 36.62
N ASN A 210 -2.82 9.28 36.85
CA ASN A 210 -3.12 8.09 36.06
C ASN A 210 -4.40 8.28 35.25
N PHE A 211 -4.41 7.81 34.01
CA PHE A 211 -5.49 8.06 33.05
C PHE A 211 -6.47 6.87 32.91
N PHE A 212 -7.76 7.18 32.66
CA PHE A 212 -8.83 6.25 32.28
C PHE A 212 -8.61 5.80 30.84
N GLY A 213 -8.61 4.48 30.63
CA GLY A 213 -8.13 3.90 29.38
C GLY A 213 -6.65 3.60 29.51
N THR A 214 -6.36 2.34 29.81
CA THR A 214 -4.98 1.84 29.85
C THR A 214 -4.28 2.12 28.53
N LEU A 215 -2.96 2.30 28.56
CA LEU A 215 -2.09 2.21 27.39
C LEU A 215 -2.56 1.10 26.43
N THR A 216 -3.01 -0.03 26.99
CA THR A 216 -3.63 -1.17 26.30
C THR A 216 -4.85 -0.83 25.43
N ALA A 217 -5.74 0.07 25.85
CA ALA A 217 -6.89 0.50 25.04
C ALA A 217 -6.45 1.38 23.86
N SER A 218 -5.51 2.31 24.08
CA SER A 218 -4.92 3.12 23.01
C SER A 218 -4.13 2.25 22.01
N ILE A 219 -3.43 1.23 22.51
CA ILE A 219 -2.77 0.20 21.69
C ILE A 219 -3.81 -0.64 20.94
N GLY A 220 -4.93 -1.01 21.58
CA GLY A 220 -6.03 -1.73 20.95
C GLY A 220 -6.62 -0.96 19.77
N THR A 221 -6.89 0.34 19.95
CA THR A 221 -7.34 1.26 18.91
C THR A 221 -6.29 1.45 17.82
N LEU A 222 -5.00 1.44 18.17
CA LEU A 222 -3.92 1.45 17.20
C LEU A 222 -3.92 0.17 16.35
N ILE A 223 -4.08 -0.99 16.97
CA ILE A 223 -4.08 -2.28 16.25
C ILE A 223 -5.26 -2.33 15.28
N THR A 224 -6.47 -1.97 15.72
CA THR A 224 -7.66 -1.98 14.87
C THR A 224 -7.57 -0.99 13.71
N SER A 225 -7.03 0.21 13.95
CA SER A 225 -6.74 1.19 12.89
C SER A 225 -5.56 0.79 12.00
N ALA A 226 -4.67 -0.10 12.46
CA ALA A 226 -3.52 -0.59 11.72
C ALA A 226 -3.82 -1.78 10.77
N ILE A 227 -4.95 -2.50 10.97
CA ILE A 227 -5.35 -3.66 10.16
C ILE A 227 -5.29 -3.40 8.64
N PRO A 228 -5.80 -2.26 8.12
CA PRO A 228 -5.75 -1.98 6.67
C PRO A 228 -4.31 -1.99 6.12
N TYR A 229 -3.34 -1.51 6.89
CA TYR A 229 -1.93 -1.46 6.47
C TYR A 229 -1.28 -2.85 6.44
N LEU A 230 -1.75 -3.79 7.26
CA LEU A 230 -1.33 -5.20 7.21
C LEU A 230 -1.97 -5.95 6.04
N LEU A 231 -3.17 -5.54 5.61
CA LEU A 231 -3.88 -6.15 4.49
C LEU A 231 -3.40 -5.67 3.12
N PHE A 232 -2.83 -4.46 3.01
CA PHE A 232 -2.32 -3.91 1.75
C PHE A 232 -1.28 -4.79 1.04
N PRO A 233 -0.24 -5.31 1.72
CA PRO A 233 0.70 -6.25 1.10
C PRO A 233 0.02 -7.48 0.51
N LEU A 234 -1.05 -7.98 1.14
CA LEU A 234 -1.78 -9.19 0.73
C LEU A 234 -2.68 -8.95 -0.49
N ILE A 235 -3.43 -7.84 -0.51
CA ILE A 235 -4.22 -7.43 -1.68
C ILE A 235 -3.31 -7.23 -2.89
N PHE A 236 -2.12 -6.66 -2.67
CA PHE A 236 -1.12 -6.51 -3.71
C PHE A 236 -0.64 -7.86 -4.21
N LEU A 237 -0.17 -8.76 -3.34
CA LEU A 237 0.26 -10.10 -3.72
C LEU A 237 -0.79 -10.85 -4.55
N GLY A 238 -2.06 -10.79 -4.17
CA GLY A 238 -3.17 -11.39 -4.93
C GLY A 238 -3.32 -10.81 -6.34
N GLY A 239 -3.22 -9.48 -6.46
CA GLY A 239 -3.35 -8.81 -7.74
C GLY A 239 -2.22 -9.14 -8.74
N TRP A 240 -1.01 -9.40 -8.29
CA TRP A 240 0.11 -9.64 -9.20
C TRP A 240 0.21 -11.09 -9.70
N ILE A 241 -0.54 -12.02 -9.10
CA ILE A 241 -0.48 -13.43 -9.47
C ILE A 241 -1.15 -13.70 -10.82
N ASN A 242 -2.10 -12.86 -11.26
CA ASN A 242 -2.85 -13.08 -12.49
C ASN A 242 -3.14 -11.79 -13.27
N TYR A 243 -2.33 -11.51 -14.31
CA TYR A 243 -2.56 -10.38 -15.22
C TYR A 243 -3.81 -10.55 -16.11
N LEU A 244 -4.39 -11.76 -16.15
CA LEU A 244 -5.64 -12.09 -16.83
C LEU A 244 -6.85 -12.11 -15.88
N SER A 245 -6.70 -11.70 -14.61
CA SER A 245 -7.79 -11.75 -13.62
C SER A 245 -9.05 -11.00 -14.03
N ASP A 246 -8.90 -9.99 -14.88
CA ASP A 246 -10.00 -9.14 -15.34
C ASP A 246 -10.71 -9.73 -16.58
N LEU A 247 -10.17 -10.82 -17.14
CA LEU A 247 -10.79 -11.56 -18.23
C LEU A 247 -11.77 -12.58 -17.65
N ASP A 248 -13.06 -12.28 -17.82
CA ASP A 248 -14.15 -13.20 -17.52
C ASP A 248 -14.30 -14.21 -18.67
N PHE A 249 -13.95 -15.47 -18.44
CA PHE A 249 -14.05 -16.55 -19.42
C PHE A 249 -15.49 -16.79 -19.91
N LYS A 250 -16.50 -16.55 -19.06
CA LYS A 250 -17.90 -16.68 -19.46
C LYS A 250 -18.30 -15.58 -20.45
N LYS A 251 -17.88 -14.34 -20.19
CA LYS A 251 -18.09 -13.26 -21.16
C LYS A 251 -17.26 -13.45 -22.43
N MET A 252 -16.10 -14.09 -22.32
CA MET A 252 -15.26 -14.38 -23.47
C MET A 252 -15.97 -15.29 -24.48
N THR A 253 -16.70 -16.31 -24.02
CA THR A 253 -17.49 -17.20 -24.90
C THR A 253 -18.67 -16.49 -25.55
N ASP A 254 -19.23 -15.47 -24.91
CA ASP A 254 -20.36 -14.70 -25.46
C ASP A 254 -19.94 -13.67 -26.51
N HIS A 255 -18.64 -13.32 -26.58
CA HIS A 255 -18.13 -12.23 -27.44
C HIS A 255 -17.19 -12.69 -28.55
N LEU A 256 -16.63 -13.91 -28.47
CA LEU A 256 -15.76 -14.47 -29.50
C LEU A 256 -16.54 -15.48 -30.34
N SER A 257 -16.43 -15.36 -31.67
CA SER A 257 -16.90 -16.39 -32.59
C SER A 257 -16.16 -17.72 -32.38
N HIS A 258 -16.76 -18.82 -32.84
CA HIS A 258 -16.10 -20.14 -32.76
C HIS A 258 -14.74 -20.14 -33.48
N GLU A 259 -14.58 -19.38 -34.56
CA GLU A 259 -13.30 -19.27 -35.27
C GLU A 259 -12.26 -18.49 -34.47
N SER A 260 -12.63 -17.36 -33.87
CA SER A 260 -11.75 -16.61 -32.96
C SER A 260 -11.34 -17.43 -31.74
N MET A 261 -12.25 -18.24 -31.19
CA MET A 261 -11.96 -19.14 -30.08
C MET A 261 -10.89 -20.17 -30.44
N LYS A 262 -10.91 -20.69 -31.69
CA LYS A 262 -9.86 -21.59 -32.18
C LYS A 262 -8.48 -20.93 -32.27
N GLN A 263 -8.41 -19.60 -32.44
CA GLN A 263 -7.15 -18.87 -32.53
C GLN A 263 -6.44 -18.68 -31.18
N ILE A 264 -7.14 -18.89 -30.05
CA ILE A 264 -6.54 -18.82 -28.70
C ILE A 264 -5.37 -19.80 -28.55
N LYS A 265 -5.43 -20.96 -29.22
CA LYS A 265 -4.34 -21.94 -29.19
C LYS A 265 -3.02 -21.43 -29.81
N ASN A 266 -3.11 -20.41 -30.67
CA ASN A 266 -1.96 -19.81 -31.34
C ASN A 266 -1.29 -18.71 -30.48
N ILE A 267 -1.82 -18.45 -29.28
CA ILE A 267 -1.22 -17.48 -28.37
C ILE A 267 0.12 -18.01 -27.89
N SER A 268 1.14 -17.18 -28.07
CA SER A 268 2.50 -17.46 -27.60
C SER A 268 2.84 -16.64 -26.36
N THR A 269 3.62 -17.18 -25.45
CA THR A 269 4.18 -16.51 -24.28
C THR A 269 5.57 -15.99 -24.58
N LEU A 270 5.87 -14.79 -24.05
CA LEU A 270 7.21 -14.20 -24.08
C LEU A 270 7.57 -13.74 -22.67
N ASP A 271 8.77 -14.11 -22.22
CA ASP A 271 9.30 -13.66 -20.93
C ASP A 271 9.54 -12.15 -20.89
N PHE A 272 9.18 -11.52 -19.77
CA PHE A 272 9.40 -10.08 -19.56
C PHE A 272 10.87 -9.65 -19.68
N SER A 273 11.83 -10.52 -19.31
CA SER A 273 13.27 -10.23 -19.46
C SER A 273 13.66 -10.09 -20.93
N LYS A 274 13.21 -11.02 -21.78
CA LYS A 274 13.42 -10.97 -23.23
C LYS A 274 12.69 -9.78 -23.85
N TYR A 275 11.43 -9.55 -23.46
CA TYR A 275 10.66 -8.37 -23.87
C TYR A 275 11.46 -7.06 -23.63
N ASN A 276 11.96 -6.86 -22.42
CA ASN A 276 12.72 -5.64 -22.09
C ASN A 276 13.97 -5.51 -22.98
N SER A 277 14.71 -6.60 -23.20
CA SER A 277 15.88 -6.61 -24.07
C SER A 277 15.54 -6.21 -25.53
N ILE A 278 14.42 -6.70 -26.05
CA ILE A 278 13.95 -6.39 -27.41
C ILE A 278 13.58 -4.90 -27.51
N ILE A 279 12.81 -4.39 -26.54
CA ILE A 279 12.40 -2.98 -26.52
C ILE A 279 13.60 -2.05 -26.35
N ASP A 280 14.52 -2.37 -25.43
CA ASP A 280 15.68 -1.55 -25.13
C ASP A 280 16.65 -1.40 -26.30
N SER A 281 16.75 -2.44 -27.13
CA SER A 281 17.59 -2.45 -28.33
C SER A 281 16.89 -1.86 -29.56
N THR A 282 15.57 -2.00 -29.69
CA THR A 282 14.82 -1.60 -30.89
C THR A 282 14.36 -0.15 -30.86
N ILE A 283 13.91 0.36 -29.70
CA ILE A 283 13.40 1.74 -29.58
C ILE A 283 14.45 2.80 -29.96
N PRO A 284 15.72 2.73 -29.51
CA PRO A 284 16.75 3.69 -29.92
C PRO A 284 17.04 3.66 -31.42
N LYS A 285 16.96 2.48 -32.05
CA LYS A 285 17.19 2.32 -33.49
C LYS A 285 16.05 2.93 -34.31
N LYS A 286 14.80 2.78 -33.84
CA LYS A 286 13.60 3.32 -34.50
C LYS A 286 13.43 4.83 -34.27
N HIS A 287 13.92 5.36 -33.15
CA HIS A 287 13.86 6.80 -32.79
C HIS A 287 15.24 7.41 -32.52
N PRO A 288 16.17 7.45 -33.50
CA PRO A 288 17.54 7.89 -33.27
C PRO A 288 17.68 9.39 -32.96
N LYS A 289 16.65 10.18 -33.30
CA LYS A 289 16.62 11.64 -33.08
C LYS A 289 16.05 12.04 -31.72
N ASP A 290 15.54 11.10 -30.93
CA ASP A 290 14.95 11.40 -29.63
C ASP A 290 16.03 11.62 -28.55
N SER A 291 15.78 12.56 -27.64
CA SER A 291 16.67 12.82 -26.51
C SER A 291 16.74 11.61 -25.55
N LYS A 292 17.80 11.53 -24.74
CA LYS A 292 17.96 10.44 -23.74
C LYS A 292 16.75 10.28 -22.83
N PHE A 293 16.15 11.39 -22.38
CA PHE A 293 14.96 11.37 -21.54
C PHE A 293 13.73 10.84 -22.29
N LYS A 294 13.52 11.27 -23.53
CA LYS A 294 12.41 10.79 -24.36
C LYS A 294 12.56 9.31 -24.69
N LEU A 295 13.78 8.86 -24.98
CA LEU A 295 14.11 7.44 -25.14
C LEU A 295 13.84 6.62 -23.87
N PHE A 296 14.19 7.15 -22.69
CA PHE A 296 13.86 6.51 -21.42
C PHE A 296 12.35 6.33 -21.25
N LEU A 297 11.54 7.36 -21.50
CA LEU A 297 10.08 7.26 -21.43
C LEU A 297 9.52 6.23 -22.43
N ARG A 298 10.07 6.19 -23.65
CA ARG A 298 9.65 5.22 -24.67
C ARG A 298 9.99 3.78 -24.34
N LYS A 299 11.15 3.53 -23.72
CA LYS A 299 11.58 2.19 -23.30
C LYS A 299 10.74 1.63 -22.16
N ASN A 300 10.28 2.50 -21.26
CA ASN A 300 9.47 2.12 -20.10
C ASN A 300 7.98 1.98 -20.49
N THR A 301 7.71 1.05 -21.39
CA THR A 301 6.41 0.83 -22.03
C THR A 301 5.27 0.46 -21.08
N PHE A 302 5.53 -0.05 -19.88
CA PHE A 302 4.46 -0.34 -18.89
C PHE A 302 4.22 0.79 -17.88
N SER A 303 5.09 1.80 -17.87
CA SER A 303 4.99 2.95 -16.98
C SER A 303 4.51 4.19 -17.72
N PHE A 304 4.84 4.34 -19.00
CA PHE A 304 4.50 5.52 -19.79
C PHE A 304 3.78 5.16 -21.10
N LEU A 305 2.86 6.03 -21.50
CA LEU A 305 2.07 5.88 -22.73
C LEU A 305 2.78 6.43 -23.98
N THR A 306 4.04 6.89 -23.86
CA THR A 306 4.80 7.52 -24.94
C THR A 306 5.00 6.61 -26.15
N THR A 307 5.17 5.30 -25.92
CA THR A 307 5.19 4.30 -26.99
C THR A 307 3.78 3.72 -27.14
N PRO A 308 3.16 3.83 -28.34
CA PRO A 308 1.84 3.27 -28.59
C PRO A 308 1.89 1.74 -28.64
N THR A 309 0.76 1.10 -28.29
CA THR A 309 0.67 -0.37 -28.27
C THR A 309 0.93 -0.98 -29.65
N SER A 310 0.45 -0.33 -30.72
CA SER A 310 0.68 -0.77 -32.10
C SER A 310 2.17 -0.85 -32.45
N GLU A 311 2.98 0.12 -32.01
CA GLU A 311 4.43 0.09 -32.22
C GLU A 311 5.10 -1.06 -31.45
N ILE A 312 4.66 -1.31 -30.22
CA ILE A 312 5.16 -2.43 -29.42
C ILE A 312 4.83 -3.75 -30.13
N VAL A 313 3.60 -3.92 -30.59
CA VAL A 313 3.15 -5.13 -31.30
C VAL A 313 3.93 -5.33 -32.59
N GLU A 314 4.17 -4.27 -33.36
CA GLU A 314 5.00 -4.32 -34.57
C GLU A 314 6.42 -4.82 -34.28
N ILE A 315 7.06 -4.28 -33.23
CA ILE A 315 8.39 -4.72 -32.79
C ILE A 315 8.37 -6.19 -32.39
N LEU A 316 7.38 -6.62 -31.62
CA LEU A 316 7.28 -8.00 -31.14
C LEU A 316 6.99 -8.99 -32.26
N LEU A 317 6.12 -8.66 -33.21
CA LEU A 317 5.83 -9.50 -34.37
C LEU A 317 7.05 -9.60 -35.31
N SER A 318 7.78 -8.50 -35.51
CA SER A 318 9.03 -8.50 -36.27
C SER A 318 10.09 -9.40 -35.62
N HIS A 319 10.23 -9.33 -34.29
CA HIS A 319 11.11 -10.23 -33.54
C HIS A 319 10.64 -11.69 -33.63
N LYS A 320 9.34 -11.94 -33.52
CA LYS A 320 8.76 -13.30 -33.65
C LYS A 320 9.06 -13.93 -35.01
N ASN A 321 9.01 -13.15 -36.08
CA ASN A 321 9.34 -13.63 -37.42
C ASN A 321 10.84 -13.96 -37.58
N SER A 322 11.72 -13.25 -36.88
CA SER A 322 13.18 -13.43 -36.97
C SER A 322 13.75 -14.40 -35.93
N SER A 323 13.06 -14.60 -34.81
CA SER A 323 13.49 -15.44 -33.69
C SER A 323 12.29 -16.13 -33.03
N PRO A 324 11.62 -17.06 -33.73
CA PRO A 324 10.40 -17.71 -33.23
C PRO A 324 10.63 -18.54 -31.96
N GLN A 325 11.84 -19.07 -31.75
CA GLN A 325 12.24 -19.85 -30.57
C GLN A 325 12.15 -19.10 -29.23
N ASP A 326 12.08 -17.76 -29.27
CA ASP A 326 11.91 -16.95 -28.07
C ASP A 326 10.48 -16.95 -27.54
N PHE A 327 9.53 -17.43 -28.34
CA PHE A 327 8.10 -17.43 -28.07
C PHE A 327 7.63 -18.86 -27.81
N GLU A 328 7.23 -19.16 -26.58
CA GLU A 328 6.72 -20.48 -26.21
C GLU A 328 5.20 -20.55 -26.45
N PRO A 329 4.62 -21.71 -26.74
CA PRO A 329 3.16 -21.84 -26.80
C PRO A 329 2.55 -21.70 -25.39
N MET A 330 1.43 -20.97 -25.28
CA MET A 330 0.75 -20.76 -23.99
C MET A 330 0.06 -22.04 -23.46
N LEU A 331 -0.40 -22.92 -24.35
CA LEU A 331 -1.02 -24.21 -24.02
C LEU A 331 0.00 -25.33 -24.21
N TYR A 332 0.24 -26.10 -23.15
CA TYR A 332 1.33 -27.07 -23.04
C TYR A 332 1.21 -28.36 -23.89
N ASN A 333 0.34 -28.40 -24.91
CA ASN A 333 0.02 -29.64 -25.64
C ASN A 333 0.31 -29.66 -27.15
N GLU A 334 0.97 -28.65 -27.72
CA GLU A 334 1.57 -28.84 -29.04
C GLU A 334 3.04 -29.23 -28.85
N GLN A 335 3.31 -30.51 -29.09
CA GLN A 335 4.62 -31.14 -28.93
C GLN A 335 5.75 -30.26 -29.48
N LYS A 336 6.86 -30.20 -28.74
CA LYS A 336 8.20 -29.88 -29.26
C LYS A 336 8.57 -30.87 -30.38
N LEU A 337 7.91 -30.82 -31.52
CA LEU A 337 8.13 -31.72 -32.66
C LEU A 337 8.91 -31.06 -33.80
N SER A 338 9.46 -29.86 -33.60
CA SER A 338 10.31 -29.21 -34.61
C SER A 338 11.81 -29.51 -34.45
N LYS A 339 12.20 -30.35 -33.48
CA LYS A 339 13.59 -30.84 -33.33
C LYS A 339 13.80 -32.32 -33.66
N LEU A 340 12.74 -33.03 -34.08
CA LEU A 340 12.81 -34.47 -34.39
C LEU A 340 12.64 -34.79 -35.89
N VAL A 341 12.49 -33.80 -36.76
CA VAL A 341 12.27 -34.02 -38.21
C VAL A 341 13.49 -33.63 -39.07
N ILE A 342 14.67 -33.43 -38.44
CA ILE A 342 15.93 -33.21 -39.17
C ILE A 342 17.04 -34.06 -38.53
N SER A 343 16.90 -35.39 -38.54
CA SER A 343 18.05 -36.31 -38.45
C SER A 343 17.75 -37.77 -38.84
N ASP A 344 16.88 -38.05 -39.80
CA ASP A 344 16.69 -39.44 -40.29
C ASP A 344 16.64 -39.52 -41.83
N ASN A 345 17.42 -38.67 -42.52
CA ASN A 345 17.49 -38.73 -43.99
C ASN A 345 18.91 -38.82 -44.57
N ASP A 346 19.91 -39.10 -43.75
CA ASP A 346 21.25 -39.45 -44.20
C ASP A 346 21.78 -40.56 -43.28
N GLU A 347 22.31 -41.63 -43.87
CA GLU A 347 22.95 -42.81 -43.23
C GLU A 347 22.03 -43.99 -42.87
N ASN A 348 21.61 -44.77 -43.88
CA ASN A 348 21.97 -46.19 -43.99
C ASN A 348 21.48 -46.82 -45.30
N GLU A 349 21.93 -46.25 -46.42
CA GLU A 349 22.09 -47.02 -47.65
C GLU A 349 23.57 -47.43 -47.73
N LYS A 350 23.82 -48.73 -47.60
CA LYS A 350 25.11 -49.48 -47.61
C LYS A 350 25.77 -49.74 -46.26
N LEU A 351 25.57 -50.96 -45.74
CA LEU A 351 26.64 -51.93 -45.46
C LEU A 351 26.04 -53.32 -45.12
N ILE A 352 26.11 -54.23 -46.10
CA ILE A 352 26.53 -55.65 -45.98
C ILE A 352 25.71 -56.57 -45.03
N ASN A 353 24.77 -57.34 -45.59
CA ASN A 353 24.96 -58.76 -45.96
C ASN A 353 23.79 -59.29 -46.78
#